data_AF-A0A9D0ZR78-F1
#
_entry.id   AF-A0A9D0ZR78-F1
#
_cell.length_a   1.000
_cell.length_b   1.000
_cell.length_c   1.000
_cell.angle_alpha   90.00
_cell.angle_beta   90.00
_cell.angle_gamma   90.00
#
_symmetry.space_group_name_H-M   'P 1'
#
loop_
_entity.id
_entity.type
_entity.pdbx_description
1 polymer ?
#
loop_
_entity_poly.entity_id
_entity_poly.type
_entity_poly.pdbx_seq_one_letter_code
_entity_poly.pdbx_strand_id
1 'polypeptide(L)'
;MTNYNLEESELLKWQLLLTFIFIGTLLVSLTITYNEILKMEDKEPLYNEDVELAILRTNRLIALTVSLGFLLINVRDKNLKLLYNQDNLEDADKQIIAGILSVVAAIIVLGTATTGSTENPED
;
A
#
# COMPACT_ATOMS: atom_id res chain seq x y z
N MET A 1 -11.20 3.59 -31.23
CA MET A 1 -11.24 3.05 -29.85
C MET A 1 -12.69 2.97 -29.43
N THR A 2 -13.09 1.92 -28.74
CA THR A 2 -14.38 1.87 -28.05
C THR A 2 -14.33 2.76 -26.81
N ASN A 3 -15.48 3.19 -26.30
CA ASN A 3 -15.54 3.90 -25.01
C ASN A 3 -14.94 3.05 -23.88
N TYR A 4 -15.16 1.73 -23.91
CA TYR A 4 -14.50 0.75 -23.04
C TYR A 4 -12.96 0.92 -23.02
N ASN A 5 -12.30 0.90 -24.18
CA ASN A 5 -10.83 0.99 -24.26
C ASN A 5 -10.29 2.32 -23.70
N LEU A 6 -11.05 3.42 -23.81
CA LEU A 6 -10.65 4.72 -23.28
C LEU A 6 -10.75 4.72 -21.75
N GLU A 7 -11.89 4.28 -21.21
CA GLU A 7 -12.13 4.22 -19.76
C GLU A 7 -11.18 3.22 -19.07
N GLU A 8 -10.95 2.05 -19.68
CA GLU A 8 -9.98 1.07 -19.19
C GLU A 8 -8.55 1.63 -19.21
N SER A 9 -8.16 2.35 -20.26
CA SER A 9 -6.85 3.01 -20.32
C SER A 9 -6.67 4.05 -19.21
N GLU A 10 -7.71 4.79 -18.84
CA GLU A 10 -7.65 5.73 -17.72
C GLU A 10 -7.45 5.03 -16.38
N LEU A 11 -8.15 3.91 -16.14
CA LEU A 11 -7.93 3.09 -14.95
C LEU A 11 -6.48 2.58 -14.87
N LEU A 12 -5.92 2.09 -15.98
CA LEU A 12 -4.54 1.62 -16.04
C LEU A 12 -3.52 2.74 -15.77
N LYS A 13 -3.78 3.98 -16.22
CA LYS A 13 -2.91 5.13 -15.89
C LYS A 13 -2.91 5.44 -14.41
N TRP A 14 -4.07 5.39 -13.75
CA TRP A 14 -4.15 5.53 -12.30
C TRP A 14 -3.44 4.40 -11.57
N GLN A 15 -3.60 3.17 -12.06
CA GLN A 15 -2.91 2.01 -11.50
C GLN A 15 -1.39 2.17 -11.59
N LEU A 16 -0.88 2.64 -12.73
CA LEU A 16 0.54 2.92 -12.93
C LEU A 16 1.06 3.98 -11.94
N LEU A 17 0.30 5.06 -11.75
CA LEU A 17 0.66 6.09 -10.75
C LEU A 17 0.72 5.51 -9.34
N LEU A 18 -0.27 4.70 -8.94
CA LEU A 18 -0.28 4.04 -7.63
C LEU A 18 0.90 3.07 -7.47
N THR A 19 1.30 2.36 -8.53
CA THR A 19 2.51 1.52 -8.51
C THR A 19 3.77 2.33 -8.25
N PHE A 20 3.93 3.49 -8.86
CA PHE A 20 5.08 4.36 -8.58
C PHE A 20 5.10 4.84 -7.13
N ILE A 21 3.94 5.24 -6.59
CA ILE A 21 3.82 5.62 -5.17
C ILE A 21 4.18 4.42 -4.27
N PHE A 22 3.68 3.22 -4.59
CA PHE A 22 4.00 2.01 -3.85
C PHE A 22 5.50 1.71 -3.84
N ILE A 23 6.18 1.82 -4.97
CA ILE A 23 7.64 1.66 -5.04
C ILE A 23 8.34 2.67 -4.12
N GLY A 24 7.87 3.91 -4.07
CA GLY A 24 8.36 4.90 -3.11
C GLY A 24 8.23 4.43 -1.66
N THR A 25 7.10 3.83 -1.29
CA THR A 25 6.90 3.29 0.08
C THR A 25 7.83 2.14 0.41
N LEU A 26 8.23 1.33 -0.58
CA LEU A 26 9.21 0.27 -0.41
C LEU A 26 10.60 0.85 -0.15
N LEU A 27 11.00 1.89 -0.88
CA LEU A 27 12.28 2.56 -0.66
C LEU A 27 12.37 3.17 0.74
N VAL A 28 11.32 3.84 1.21
CA VAL A 28 11.26 4.36 2.59
C VAL A 28 11.32 3.22 3.62
N SER A 29 10.64 2.09 3.36
CA SER A 29 10.72 0.93 4.26
C SER A 29 12.14 0.39 4.37
N LEU A 30 12.90 0.37 3.27
CA LEU A 30 14.30 -0.06 3.27
C LEU A 30 15.18 0.86 4.13
N THR A 31 14.96 2.18 4.11
CA THR A 31 15.76 3.10 4.94
C THR A 31 15.46 2.92 6.44
N ILE A 32 14.20 2.67 6.81
CA ILE A 32 13.83 2.34 8.20
C ILE A 32 14.46 1.00 8.61
N THR A 33 14.37 -0.04 7.79
CA THR A 33 14.99 -1.34 8.08
C THR A 33 16.50 -1.21 8.25
N TYR A 34 17.15 -0.40 7.42
CA TYR A 34 18.58 -0.14 7.55
C TYR A 34 18.91 0.66 8.83
N ASN A 35 18.06 1.61 9.22
CA ASN A 35 18.20 2.33 10.48
C ASN A 35 18.17 1.38 11.69
N GLU A 36 17.25 0.41 11.69
CA GLU A 36 17.18 -0.63 12.73
C GLU A 36 18.44 -1.51 12.76
N ILE A 37 19.01 -1.86 11.60
CA ILE A 37 20.29 -2.57 11.54
C ILE A 37 21.41 -1.76 12.21
N LEU A 38 21.50 -0.45 11.94
CA LEU A 38 22.52 0.41 12.56
C LEU A 38 22.39 0.44 14.08
N LYS A 39 21.17 0.52 14.62
CA LYS A 39 20.93 0.44 16.07
C LYS A 39 21.39 -0.89 16.66
N MET A 40 21.09 -2.01 15.98
CA MET A 40 21.52 -3.35 16.43
C MET A 40 23.04 -3.55 16.37
N GLU A 41 23.73 -2.81 15.50
CA GLU A 41 25.19 -2.82 15.37
C GLU A 41 25.90 -1.77 16.26
N ASP A 42 25.18 -1.12 17.18
CA ASP A 42 25.68 -0.02 18.03
C ASP A 42 26.31 1.15 17.23
N LYS A 43 25.80 1.40 16.01
CA LYS A 43 26.24 2.50 15.13
C LYS A 43 25.29 3.69 15.24
N GLU A 44 25.78 4.87 14.83
CA GLU A 44 24.96 6.08 14.77
C GLU A 44 23.79 5.87 13.79
N PRO A 45 22.53 6.00 14.24
CA PRO A 45 21.35 5.79 13.40
C PRO A 45 21.15 6.96 12.42
N LEU A 46 20.49 6.69 11.29
CA LEU A 46 20.09 7.71 10.31
C LEU A 46 19.00 8.64 10.84
N TYR A 47 18.12 8.11 11.69
CA TYR A 47 17.00 8.84 12.27
C TYR A 47 17.00 8.67 13.79
N ASN A 48 16.60 9.72 14.50
CA ASN A 48 16.21 9.56 15.90
C ASN A 48 14.85 8.83 15.99
N GLU A 49 14.53 8.32 17.17
CA GLU A 49 13.37 7.46 17.40
C GLU A 49 12.03 8.14 17.04
N ASP A 50 11.84 9.40 17.44
CA ASP A 50 10.61 10.15 17.14
C ASP A 50 10.40 10.34 15.63
N VAL A 51 11.47 10.71 14.91
CA VAL A 51 11.43 10.93 13.46
C VAL A 51 11.21 9.61 12.73
N GLU A 52 11.90 8.55 13.12
CA GLU A 52 11.71 7.23 12.54
C GLU A 52 10.27 6.73 12.70
N LEU A 53 9.71 6.86 13.90
CA LEU A 53 8.35 6.42 14.19
C LEU A 53 7.31 7.24 13.41
N ALA A 54 7.54 8.54 13.24
CA ALA A 54 6.72 9.39 12.38
C ALA A 54 6.81 9.01 10.90
N ILE A 55 8.01 8.72 10.38
CA ILE A 55 8.22 8.25 9.00
C ILE A 55 7.54 6.89 8.81
N LEU A 56 7.71 5.96 9.76
CA LEU A 56 7.11 4.63 9.72
C LEU A 56 5.57 4.71 9.66
N ARG A 57 4.95 5.49 10.55
CA ARG A 57 3.49 5.66 10.59
C ARG A 57 2.98 6.29 9.29
N THR A 58 3.63 7.36 8.83
CA THR A 58 3.28 8.02 7.58
C THR A 58 3.39 7.07 6.39
N ASN A 59 4.49 6.31 6.29
CA ASN A 59 4.72 5.37 5.20
C ASN A 59 3.66 4.25 5.19
N ARG A 60 3.29 3.72 6.36
CA ARG A 60 2.23 2.70 6.50
C ARG A 60 0.85 3.26 6.15
N LEU A 61 0.57 4.52 6.48
CA LEU A 61 -0.67 5.19 6.08
C LEU A 61 -0.76 5.41 4.57
N ILE A 62 0.36 5.79 3.93
CA ILE A 62 0.45 5.89 2.46
C ILE A 62 0.20 4.52 1.83
N ALA A 63 0.85 3.46 2.34
CA ALA A 63 0.65 2.10 1.84
C ALA A 63 -0.82 1.65 1.94
N LEU A 64 -1.51 1.95 3.05
CA LEU A 64 -2.95 1.68 3.19
C LEU A 64 -3.77 2.45 2.14
N THR A 65 -3.46 3.73 1.93
CA THR A 65 -4.14 4.57 0.93
C THR A 65 -3.95 4.01 -0.49
N VAL A 66 -2.74 3.55 -0.80
CA VAL A 66 -2.42 2.90 -2.07
C VAL A 66 -3.21 1.59 -2.25
N SER A 67 -3.25 0.73 -1.23
CA SER A 67 -4.02 -0.52 -1.27
C SER A 67 -5.52 -0.28 -1.48
N LEU A 68 -6.09 0.74 -0.82
CA LEU A 68 -7.48 1.17 -1.05
C LEU A 68 -7.68 1.68 -2.47
N GLY A 69 -6.70 2.43 -3.00
CA GLY A 69 -6.71 2.90 -4.39
C GLY A 69 -6.75 1.76 -5.40
N PHE A 70 -5.90 0.74 -5.24
CA PHE A 70 -5.90 -0.45 -6.09
C PHE A 70 -7.25 -1.19 -6.01
N LEU A 71 -7.79 -1.38 -4.81
CA LEU A 71 -9.10 -2.02 -4.64
C LEU A 71 -10.21 -1.24 -5.37
N LEU A 72 -10.22 0.09 -5.25
CA LEU A 72 -11.19 0.94 -5.94
C LEU A 72 -11.06 0.84 -7.47
N ILE A 73 -9.84 0.81 -8.00
CA ILE A 73 -9.60 0.61 -9.43
C ILE A 73 -10.15 -0.76 -9.87
N ASN A 74 -9.86 -1.84 -9.13
CA ASN A 74 -10.31 -3.19 -9.49
C ASN A 74 -11.84 -3.30 -9.48
N VAL A 75 -12.53 -2.64 -8.54
CA VAL A 75 -14.00 -2.57 -8.51
C VAL A 75 -14.53 -1.80 -9.71
N ARG A 76 -13.91 -0.66 -10.07
CA ARG A 76 -14.31 0.12 -11.26
C ARG A 76 -14.09 -0.66 -12.55
N ASP A 77 -12.96 -1.34 -12.68
CA ASP A 77 -12.64 -2.20 -13.83
C ASP A 77 -13.71 -3.29 -14.03
N LYS A 78 -14.10 -3.97 -12.94
CA LYS A 78 -15.20 -4.95 -12.98
C LYS A 78 -16.50 -4.33 -13.48
N ASN A 79 -16.87 -3.14 -12.98
CA ASN A 79 -18.10 -2.47 -13.39
C ASN A 79 -18.07 -2.05 -14.87
N LEU A 80 -16.92 -1.63 -15.40
CA LEU A 80 -16.75 -1.35 -16.83
C LEU A 80 -16.92 -2.61 -17.67
N LYS A 81 -16.30 -3.72 -17.27
CA LYS A 81 -16.43 -5.01 -17.96
C LYS A 81 -17.88 -5.50 -18.01
N LEU A 82 -18.63 -5.33 -16.92
CA LEU A 82 -20.07 -5.61 -16.88
C LEU A 82 -20.87 -4.70 -17.82
N LEU A 83 -20.59 -3.39 -17.80
CA LEU A 83 -21.30 -2.41 -18.62
C LEU A 83 -21.13 -2.67 -20.13
N TYR A 84 -19.95 -3.14 -20.53
CA TYR A 84 -19.58 -3.37 -21.92
C TYR A 84 -19.56 -4.86 -22.32
N ASN A 85 -20.19 -5.74 -21.53
CA ASN A 85 -20.31 -7.20 -21.78
C ASN A 85 -18.98 -7.88 -22.15
N GLN A 86 -17.94 -7.66 -21.36
CA GLN A 86 -16.64 -8.33 -21.51
C GLN A 86 -16.63 -9.67 -20.76
N ASP A 87 -16.03 -10.70 -21.36
CA ASP A 87 -16.08 -12.09 -20.86
C ASP A 87 -15.12 -12.40 -19.69
N ASN A 88 -14.26 -11.45 -19.29
CA ASN A 88 -13.17 -11.66 -18.33
C ASN A 88 -13.52 -11.25 -16.88
N LEU A 89 -14.77 -11.47 -16.46
CA LEU A 89 -15.27 -11.06 -15.13
C LEU A 89 -14.64 -11.84 -13.97
N GLU A 90 -14.28 -13.11 -14.18
CA GLU A 90 -13.67 -13.95 -13.15
C GLU A 90 -12.31 -13.40 -12.69
N ASP A 91 -11.50 -12.88 -13.61
CA ASP A 91 -10.21 -12.28 -13.27
C ASP A 91 -10.38 -10.97 -12.50
N ALA A 92 -11.43 -10.20 -12.81
CA ALA A 92 -11.76 -9.00 -12.06
C ALA A 92 -12.16 -9.34 -10.59
N ASP A 93 -12.89 -10.43 -10.38
CA ASP A 93 -13.22 -10.91 -9.03
C ASP A 93 -12.00 -11.31 -8.21
N LYS A 94 -11.07 -12.06 -8.82
CA LYS A 94 -9.80 -12.44 -8.17
C LYS A 94 -9.00 -11.20 -7.77
N GLN A 95 -8.95 -10.19 -8.63
CA GLN A 95 -8.25 -8.93 -8.34
C GLN A 95 -8.90 -8.14 -7.20
N ILE A 96 -10.23 -8.14 -7.10
CA ILE A 96 -10.95 -7.52 -5.96
C ILE A 96 -10.62 -8.26 -4.67
N ILE A 97 -10.66 -9.60 -4.67
CA ILE A 97 -10.31 -10.41 -3.49
C ILE A 97 -8.86 -10.13 -3.05
N ALA A 98 -7.91 -10.13 -3.99
CA ALA A 98 -6.52 -9.79 -3.71
C ALA A 98 -6.38 -8.35 -3.14
N GLY A 99 -7.16 -7.40 -3.66
CA GLY A 99 -7.23 -6.03 -3.15
C GLY A 99 -7.74 -5.97 -1.70
N ILE A 100 -8.80 -6.71 -1.36
CA ILE A 100 -9.34 -6.79 0.00
C ILE A 100 -8.28 -7.34 0.96
N LEU A 101 -7.62 -8.44 0.59
CA LEU A 101 -6.54 -9.03 1.39
C LEU A 101 -5.39 -8.04 1.61
N SER A 102 -5.04 -7.27 0.58
CA SER A 102 -3.98 -6.24 0.65
C SER A 102 -4.36 -5.10 1.58
N VAL A 103 -5.63 -4.67 1.58
CA VAL A 103 -6.14 -3.65 2.52
C VAL A 103 -6.09 -4.18 3.95
N VAL A 104 -6.55 -5.41 4.19
CA VAL A 104 -6.49 -6.03 5.53
C VAL A 104 -5.05 -6.11 6.04
N ALA A 105 -4.11 -6.56 5.20
CA ALA A 105 -2.69 -6.59 5.54
C ALA A 105 -2.15 -5.18 5.89
N ALA A 106 -2.48 -4.17 5.08
CA ALA A 106 -2.06 -2.80 5.34
C ALA A 106 -2.63 -2.23 6.65
N ILE A 107 -3.87 -2.55 7.02
CA ILE A 107 -4.47 -2.17 8.31
C ILE A 107 -3.72 -2.81 9.47
N ILE A 108 -3.43 -4.10 9.40
CA ILE A 108 -2.67 -4.83 10.44
C ILE A 108 -1.29 -4.19 10.62
N VAL A 109 -0.58 -3.94 9.51
CA VAL A 109 0.74 -3.31 9.53
C VAL A 109 0.65 -1.90 10.12
N LEU A 110 -0.35 -1.08 9.75
CA LEU A 110 -0.55 0.23 10.36
C LEU A 110 -0.77 0.13 11.88
N GLY A 111 -1.60 -0.82 12.33
CA GLY A 111 -1.87 -1.06 13.76
C GLY A 111 -0.62 -1.34 14.57
N THR A 112 0.28 -2.21 14.08
CA THR A 112 1.54 -2.53 14.78
C THR A 112 2.49 -1.33 14.97
N ALA A 113 2.40 -0.28 14.13
CA ALA A 113 3.20 0.95 14.31
C ALA A 113 2.65 1.88 15.40
N THR A 114 1.43 1.62 15.87
CA THR A 114 0.79 2.42 16.92
C THR A 114 0.97 1.82 18.31
N THR A 115 1.05 0.49 18.43
CA THR A 115 1.25 -0.23 19.71
C THR A 115 2.69 -0.32 20.17
N GLY A 116 3.69 -0.19 19.29
CA GLY A 116 5.10 -0.15 19.69
C GLY A 116 5.50 1.05 20.57
N SER A 117 4.60 2.02 20.77
CA SER A 117 4.79 3.18 21.66
C SER A 117 4.22 2.98 23.07
N THR A 118 3.60 1.84 23.38
CA THR A 118 2.89 1.62 24.67
C THR A 118 3.46 0.50 25.54
N GLU A 119 4.44 -0.26 25.08
CA GLU A 119 5.16 -1.22 25.93
C GLU A 119 6.51 -0.61 26.33
N ASN A 120 6.49 0.12 27.45
CA ASN A 120 7.67 0.34 28.27
C ASN A 120 7.79 -0.90 29.17
N PRO A 121 8.72 -1.84 28.95
CA PRO A 121 8.91 -2.98 29.83
C PRO A 121 9.76 -2.54 31.02
N GLU A 122 9.19 -1.68 31.87
CA GLU A 122 9.64 -1.51 33.25
C GLU A 122 8.43 -1.74 34.17
N ASP A 123 8.17 -3.03 34.43
CA ASP A 123 7.75 -3.58 35.72
C ASP A 123 8.01 -5.10 35.75
#